data_AF-A0A961D099-F1
#
_entry.id   AF-A0A961D099-F1
#
_cell.length_a   1.000
_cell.length_b   1.000
_cell.length_c   1.000
_cell.angle_alpha   90.00
_cell.angle_beta   90.00
_cell.angle_gamma   90.00
#
_symmetry.space_group_name_H-M   'P 1'
#
loop_
_entity.id
_entity.type
_entity.pdbx_description
1 polymer ?
#
loop_
_entity_poly.entity_id
_entity_poly.type
_entity_poly.pdbx_seq_one_letter_code
_entity_poly.pdbx_strand_id
1 'polypeptide(L)'
;MENPGHSADPRPFAAATAVRSRSRGAETERFDAAVRPGWDILGNANGGYLLTIAARAMSVHLDRPDPVTVTGHYLSPGTPGPLEAEVDEVRSGRRFSTASCTLRAGDKPLLGALGTFSDLSGATGPRKVDAAPPDLPAVEDCVDVSTRKREPGGELSFMDRVDLRLHPEDAGFSRGDPVAQSRQLALVPRDQG
;
A
#
# COMPACT_ATOMS: atom_id res chain seq x y z
N MET A 1 22.13 -16.01 -26.79
CA MET A 1 21.71 -16.54 -25.47
C MET A 1 20.58 -15.63 -25.02
N GLU A 2 19.36 -16.00 -25.37
CA GLU A 2 18.15 -15.21 -25.12
C GLU A 2 17.82 -15.23 -23.64
N ASN A 3 17.55 -14.06 -23.08
CA ASN A 3 17.15 -13.88 -21.70
C ASN A 3 15.68 -14.36 -21.60
N PRO A 4 15.36 -15.41 -20.81
CA PRO A 4 13.99 -15.90 -20.72
C PRO A 4 13.14 -14.80 -20.10
N GLY A 5 12.27 -14.21 -20.90
CA GLY A 5 11.34 -13.18 -20.51
C GLY A 5 10.57 -13.61 -19.27
N HIS A 6 10.78 -12.90 -18.17
CA HIS A 6 9.87 -12.94 -17.04
C HIS A 6 8.52 -12.46 -17.57
N SER A 7 7.59 -13.39 -17.79
CA SER A 7 6.18 -13.08 -18.01
C SER A 7 5.67 -12.44 -16.72
N ALA A 8 5.85 -11.12 -16.59
CA ALA A 8 5.34 -10.35 -15.48
C ALA A 8 3.81 -10.28 -15.59
N ASP A 9 3.13 -10.72 -14.54
CA ASP A 9 1.70 -10.46 -14.34
C ASP A 9 1.45 -8.95 -14.56
N PRO A 10 0.53 -8.56 -15.47
CA PRO A 10 0.29 -7.15 -15.80
C PRO A 10 -0.27 -6.34 -14.62
N ARG A 11 -0.64 -6.98 -13.50
CA ARG A 11 -1.17 -6.29 -12.30
C ARG A 11 -0.48 -6.74 -11.00
N PRO A 12 0.84 -6.50 -10.86
CA PRO A 12 1.64 -7.09 -9.80
C PRO A 12 1.20 -6.64 -8.40
N PHE A 13 0.69 -5.42 -8.23
CA PHE A 13 0.22 -4.92 -6.94
C PHE A 13 -1.17 -5.44 -6.56
N ALA A 14 -2.11 -5.47 -7.51
CA ALA A 14 -3.45 -5.99 -7.27
C ALA A 14 -3.42 -7.48 -6.89
N ALA A 15 -2.58 -8.27 -7.59
CA ALA A 15 -2.35 -9.66 -7.25
C ALA A 15 -1.62 -9.83 -5.91
N ALA A 16 -0.63 -8.98 -5.61
CA ALA A 16 0.13 -9.05 -4.37
C ALA A 16 -0.65 -8.62 -3.13
N THR A 17 -1.71 -7.83 -3.30
CA THR A 17 -2.60 -7.36 -2.21
C THR A 17 -3.95 -8.06 -2.21
N ALA A 18 -4.12 -9.10 -3.04
CA ALA A 18 -5.36 -9.87 -3.08
C ALA A 18 -5.66 -10.51 -1.72
N VAL A 19 -6.94 -10.49 -1.36
CA VAL A 19 -7.49 -11.12 -0.16
C VAL A 19 -8.58 -12.08 -0.60
N ARG A 20 -8.70 -13.23 0.06
CA ARG A 20 -9.73 -14.24 -0.25
C ARG A 20 -10.51 -14.56 1.00
N SER A 21 -11.83 -14.41 0.97
CA SER A 21 -12.68 -14.78 2.10
C SER A 21 -12.48 -16.26 2.44
N ARG A 22 -12.16 -16.52 3.71
CA ARG A 22 -12.00 -17.85 4.31
C ARG A 22 -13.27 -18.25 5.05
N SER A 23 -13.84 -17.32 5.81
CA SER A 23 -15.08 -17.52 6.57
C SER A 23 -15.77 -16.19 6.81
N ARG A 24 -17.08 -16.14 6.59
CA ARG A 24 -17.90 -14.94 6.77
C ARG A 24 -19.01 -15.17 7.80
N GLY A 25 -18.98 -14.38 8.87
CA GLY A 25 -20.05 -14.22 9.84
C GLY A 25 -20.90 -12.97 9.56
N ALA A 26 -21.78 -12.63 10.50
CA ALA A 26 -22.65 -11.46 10.36
C ALA A 26 -21.89 -10.13 10.50
N GLU A 27 -20.98 -10.04 11.47
CA GLU A 27 -20.21 -8.84 11.78
C GLU A 27 -18.70 -9.05 11.62
N THR A 28 -18.25 -10.30 11.45
CA THR A 28 -16.83 -10.65 11.35
C THR A 28 -16.56 -11.45 10.10
N GLU A 29 -15.46 -11.18 9.41
CA GLU A 29 -14.99 -11.96 8.27
C GLU A 29 -13.48 -12.16 8.32
N ARG A 30 -13.04 -13.39 8.02
CA ARG A 30 -11.62 -13.74 7.94
C ARG A 30 -11.21 -13.95 6.50
N PHE A 31 -10.03 -13.44 6.15
CA PHE A 31 -9.47 -13.53 4.81
C PHE A 31 -8.08 -14.18 4.82
N ASP A 32 -7.83 -15.02 3.83
CA ASP A 32 -6.50 -15.44 3.40
C ASP A 32 -5.81 -14.28 2.66
N ALA A 33 -4.57 -13.99 3.04
CA ALA A 33 -3.67 -13.08 2.33
C ALA A 33 -2.22 -13.59 2.41
N ALA A 34 -1.27 -12.86 1.82
CA ALA A 34 0.15 -13.18 1.98
C ALA A 34 1.00 -11.93 1.79
N VAL A 35 2.14 -11.87 2.49
CA VAL A 35 3.26 -11.01 2.11
C VAL A 35 4.00 -11.69 0.97
N ARG A 36 3.92 -11.10 -0.23
CA ARG A 36 4.65 -11.58 -1.40
C ARG A 36 6.11 -11.07 -1.39
N PRO A 37 7.09 -11.88 -1.83
CA PRO A 37 8.47 -11.42 -1.97
C PRO A 37 8.60 -10.15 -2.83
N GLY A 38 9.50 -9.26 -2.42
CA GLY A 38 9.77 -7.99 -3.09
C GLY A 38 8.78 -6.88 -2.80
N TRP A 39 7.96 -7.03 -1.76
CA TRP A 39 7.23 -5.94 -1.11
C TRP A 39 7.83 -5.57 0.25
N ASP A 40 9.05 -6.03 0.51
CA ASP A 40 9.80 -5.83 1.73
C ASP A 40 10.92 -4.77 1.56
N ILE A 41 11.32 -4.21 2.70
CA ILE A 41 12.44 -3.31 2.87
C ILE A 41 13.34 -3.95 3.92
N LEU A 42 14.53 -4.38 3.50
CA LEU A 42 15.49 -5.08 4.36
C LEU A 42 14.87 -6.32 5.04
N GLY A 43 14.07 -7.10 4.28
CA GLY A 43 13.42 -8.33 4.75
C GLY A 43 12.12 -8.14 5.54
N ASN A 44 11.75 -6.90 5.87
CA ASN A 44 10.48 -6.60 6.54
C ASN A 44 9.46 -6.03 5.53
N ALA A 45 8.25 -6.57 5.51
CA ALA A 45 7.16 -6.07 4.68
C ALA A 45 6.97 -4.56 4.85
N ASN A 46 6.83 -3.84 3.73
CA ASN A 46 6.53 -2.41 3.76
C ASN A 46 5.22 -2.15 4.51
N GLY A 47 5.21 -1.12 5.37
CA GLY A 47 4.03 -0.81 6.18
C GLY A 47 2.79 -0.46 5.35
N GLY A 48 2.96 0.35 4.30
CA GLY A 48 1.88 0.70 3.37
C GLY A 48 1.32 -0.50 2.61
N TYR A 49 2.17 -1.48 2.31
CA TYR A 49 1.74 -2.76 1.72
C TYR A 49 0.85 -3.56 2.68
N LEU A 50 1.24 -3.69 3.96
CA LEU A 50 0.39 -4.31 4.99
C LEU A 50 -0.93 -3.55 5.17
N LEU A 51 -0.86 -2.22 5.27
CA LEU A 51 -2.05 -1.37 5.43
C LEU A 51 -3.01 -1.51 4.25
N THR A 52 -2.48 -1.68 3.02
CA THR A 52 -3.30 -1.90 1.83
C THR A 52 -4.04 -3.24 1.88
N ILE A 53 -3.38 -4.32 2.32
CA ILE A 53 -4.05 -5.63 2.51
C ILE A 53 -5.21 -5.51 3.50
N ALA A 54 -4.98 -4.86 4.64
CA ALA A 54 -6.03 -4.62 5.64
C ALA A 54 -7.19 -3.78 5.08
N ALA A 55 -6.87 -2.69 4.37
CA ALA A 55 -7.87 -1.82 3.76
C ALA A 55 -8.72 -2.55 2.70
N ARG A 56 -8.10 -3.42 1.90
CA ARG A 56 -8.82 -4.26 0.92
C ARG A 56 -9.75 -5.26 1.60
N ALA A 57 -9.31 -5.92 2.66
CA ALA A 57 -10.17 -6.83 3.43
C ALA A 57 -11.38 -6.09 4.01
N MET A 58 -11.17 -4.92 4.61
CA MET A 58 -12.26 -4.08 5.14
C MET A 58 -13.22 -3.62 4.03
N SER A 59 -12.69 -3.17 2.90
CA SER A 59 -13.49 -2.73 1.74
C SER A 59 -14.39 -3.85 1.21
N VAL A 60 -13.85 -5.08 1.09
CA VAL A 60 -14.61 -6.26 0.64
C VAL A 60 -15.69 -6.63 1.65
N HIS A 61 -15.36 -6.65 2.95
CA HIS A 61 -16.32 -7.02 4.00
C HIS A 61 -17.51 -6.04 4.06
N LEU A 62 -17.22 -4.74 4.02
CA LEU A 62 -18.20 -3.66 4.13
C LEU A 62 -18.99 -3.41 2.83
N ASP A 63 -18.58 -4.01 1.71
CA ASP A 63 -19.09 -3.69 0.36
C ASP A 63 -19.00 -2.18 0.06
N ARG A 64 -17.85 -1.57 0.38
CA ARG A 64 -17.57 -0.15 0.18
C ARG A 64 -16.19 0.05 -0.47
N PRO A 65 -16.11 0.57 -1.70
CA PRO A 65 -14.86 0.57 -2.46
C PRO A 65 -13.85 1.62 -1.97
N ASP A 66 -14.32 2.74 -1.43
CA ASP A 66 -13.47 3.92 -1.22
C ASP A 66 -13.11 4.11 0.26
N PRO A 67 -11.83 3.96 0.67
CA PRO A 67 -11.39 4.34 2.00
C PRO A 67 -11.45 5.86 2.16
N VAL A 68 -12.19 6.33 3.17
CA VAL A 68 -12.26 7.74 3.57
C VAL A 68 -11.17 8.05 4.59
N THR A 69 -10.98 7.15 5.55
CA THR A 69 -9.89 7.19 6.54
C THR A 69 -9.44 5.77 6.83
N VAL A 70 -8.13 5.54 6.94
CA VAL A 70 -7.58 4.29 7.47
C VAL A 70 -6.43 4.65 8.41
N THR A 71 -6.53 4.21 9.66
CA THR A 71 -5.47 4.36 10.66
C THR A 71 -4.92 2.97 10.98
N GLY A 72 -3.60 2.84 11.03
CA GLY A 72 -2.92 1.58 11.32
C GLY A 72 -1.90 1.72 12.45
N HIS A 73 -1.86 0.73 13.34
CA HIS A 73 -0.87 0.58 14.40
C HIS A 73 -0.02 -0.67 14.14
N TYR A 74 1.25 -0.47 13.81
CA TYR A 74 2.19 -1.55 13.52
C TYR A 74 2.72 -2.15 14.82
N LEU A 75 2.42 -3.43 15.05
CA LEU A 75 2.68 -4.11 16.32
C LEU A 75 3.95 -4.96 16.27
N SER A 76 4.28 -5.50 15.09
CA SER A 76 5.49 -6.28 14.89
C SER A 76 5.86 -6.38 13.39
N PRO A 77 7.13 -6.65 13.05
CA PRO A 77 7.53 -6.78 11.65
C PRO A 77 6.95 -8.05 11.02
N GLY A 78 6.46 -7.91 9.78
CA GLY A 78 6.05 -9.00 8.91
C GLY A 78 7.15 -9.39 7.94
N THR A 79 7.27 -10.67 7.63
CA THR A 79 8.18 -11.21 6.60
C THR A 79 7.37 -11.87 5.49
N PRO A 80 7.96 -12.14 4.30
CA PRO A 80 7.28 -12.90 3.25
C PRO A 80 6.66 -14.22 3.78
N GLY A 81 5.40 -14.48 3.43
CA GLY A 81 4.65 -15.62 3.95
C GLY A 81 3.14 -15.39 4.05
N PRO A 82 2.37 -16.42 4.45
CA PRO A 82 0.92 -16.34 4.60
C PRO A 82 0.49 -15.39 5.73
N LEU A 83 -0.64 -14.71 5.51
CA LEU A 83 -1.30 -13.84 6.47
C LEU A 83 -2.77 -14.20 6.62
N GLU A 84 -3.33 -13.94 7.80
CA GLU A 84 -4.77 -13.85 8.01
C GLU A 84 -5.14 -12.40 8.30
N ALA A 85 -6.22 -11.93 7.67
CA ALA A 85 -6.88 -10.68 8.02
C ALA A 85 -8.23 -11.00 8.67
N GLU A 86 -8.40 -10.64 9.94
CA GLU A 86 -9.70 -10.66 10.61
C GLU A 86 -10.28 -9.26 10.56
N VAL A 87 -11.50 -9.14 10.04
CA VAL A 87 -12.23 -7.87 9.93
C VAL A 87 -13.46 -7.96 10.81
N ASP A 88 -13.70 -6.93 11.62
CA ASP A 88 -14.90 -6.77 12.41
C ASP A 88 -15.60 -5.46 12.01
N GLU A 89 -16.85 -5.54 11.59
CA GLU A 89 -17.69 -4.38 11.37
C GLU A 89 -17.95 -3.67 12.71
N VAL A 90 -17.57 -2.40 12.77
CA VAL A 90 -17.82 -1.53 13.94
C VAL A 90 -19.15 -0.80 13.77
N ARG A 91 -19.50 -0.44 12.53
CA ARG A 91 -20.74 0.27 12.21
C ARG A 91 -21.07 0.15 10.72
N SER A 92 -22.26 -0.36 10.39
CA SER A 92 -22.88 -0.15 9.08
C SER A 92 -23.68 1.14 9.02
N GLY A 93 -23.50 1.89 7.94
CA GLY A 93 -24.23 3.12 7.69
C GLY A 93 -24.47 3.36 6.20
N ARG A 94 -25.49 4.16 5.89
CA ARG A 94 -25.91 4.43 4.51
C ARG A 94 -24.80 5.08 3.67
N ARG A 95 -24.07 6.04 4.26
CA ARG A 95 -22.98 6.78 3.58
C ARG A 95 -21.62 6.24 3.96
N PHE A 96 -21.38 6.07 5.25
CA PHE A 96 -20.11 5.60 5.80
C PHE A 96 -20.34 4.33 6.58
N SER A 97 -19.45 3.36 6.39
CA SER A 97 -19.34 2.18 7.23
C SER A 97 -17.93 2.06 7.77
N THR A 98 -17.78 1.54 8.99
CA THR A 98 -16.51 1.48 9.70
C THR A 98 -16.24 0.04 10.12
N ALA A 99 -15.00 -0.41 9.96
CA ALA A 99 -14.54 -1.71 10.42
C ALA A 99 -13.15 -1.60 11.06
N SER A 100 -12.84 -2.50 11.98
CA SER A 100 -11.48 -2.79 12.40
C SER A 100 -10.93 -3.99 11.65
N CYS A 101 -9.61 -4.06 11.49
CA CYS A 101 -8.93 -5.22 10.93
C CYS A 101 -7.66 -5.54 11.71
N THR A 102 -7.44 -6.81 12.02
CA THR A 102 -6.16 -7.31 12.54
C THR A 102 -5.50 -8.20 11.50
N LEU A 103 -4.27 -7.86 11.09
CA LEU A 103 -3.41 -8.74 10.29
C LEU A 103 -2.50 -9.56 11.19
N ARG A 104 -2.40 -10.87 10.92
CA ARG A 104 -1.56 -11.80 11.68
C ARG A 104 -0.77 -12.73 10.76
N ALA A 105 0.42 -13.12 11.20
CA ALA A 105 1.20 -14.22 10.65
C ALA A 105 1.19 -15.37 11.66
N GLY A 106 0.38 -16.41 11.40
CA GLY A 106 0.02 -17.37 12.44
C GLY A 106 -0.62 -16.65 13.62
N ASP A 107 -0.11 -16.86 14.84
CA ASP A 107 -0.62 -16.21 16.05
C ASP A 107 -0.06 -14.79 16.28
N LYS A 108 0.96 -14.38 15.53
CA LYS A 108 1.67 -13.11 15.72
C LYS A 108 0.93 -11.96 15.04
N PRO A 109 0.39 -10.97 15.79
CA PRO A 109 -0.25 -9.80 15.20
C PRO A 109 0.79 -8.82 14.65
N LEU A 110 0.58 -8.39 13.40
CA LEU A 110 1.47 -7.48 12.68
C LEU A 110 0.94 -6.05 12.66
N LEU A 111 -0.37 -5.90 12.42
CA LEU A 111 -1.04 -4.61 12.24
C LEU A 111 -2.45 -4.69 12.83
N GLY A 112 -2.83 -3.69 13.62
CA GLY A 112 -4.23 -3.38 13.92
C GLY A 112 -4.65 -2.12 13.17
N ALA A 113 -5.77 -2.15 12.46
CA ALA A 113 -6.27 -1.04 11.67
C ALA A 113 -7.73 -0.72 11.98
N LEU A 114 -8.10 0.55 11.83
CA LEU A 114 -9.48 1.04 11.86
C LEU A 114 -9.71 1.86 10.60
N GLY A 115 -10.74 1.51 9.84
CA GLY A 115 -11.05 2.15 8.57
C GLY A 115 -12.51 2.57 8.47
N THR A 116 -12.75 3.71 7.84
CA THR A 116 -14.09 4.16 7.42
C THR A 116 -14.12 4.25 5.91
N PHE A 117 -15.15 3.65 5.31
CA PHE A 117 -15.29 3.48 3.88
C PHE A 117 -16.64 4.02 3.37
N SER A 118 -16.67 4.40 2.09
CA SER A 118 -17.83 4.92 1.38
C SER A 118 -17.83 4.43 -0.06
N ASP A 119 -18.88 4.80 -0.81
CA ASP A 119 -18.82 4.95 -2.25
C ASP A 119 -18.77 6.45 -2.57
N LEU A 120 -17.66 6.92 -3.13
CA LEU A 120 -17.43 8.32 -3.48
C LEU A 120 -17.88 8.66 -4.91
N SER A 121 -18.23 7.67 -5.74
CA SER A 121 -18.69 7.90 -7.12
C SER A 121 -19.97 8.74 -7.17
N GLY A 122 -20.82 8.61 -6.14
CA GLY A 122 -22.04 9.38 -5.96
C GLY A 122 -21.90 10.62 -5.06
N ALA A 123 -20.68 11.05 -4.72
CA ALA A 123 -20.47 12.16 -3.79
C ALA A 123 -20.95 13.49 -4.38
N THR A 124 -22.01 14.05 -3.80
CA THR A 124 -22.54 15.38 -4.14
C THR A 124 -22.37 16.34 -2.98
N GLY A 125 -21.95 17.57 -3.23
CA GLY A 125 -21.84 18.60 -2.20
C GLY A 125 -20.88 19.73 -2.57
N PRO A 126 -20.76 20.74 -1.70
CA PRO A 126 -19.81 21.82 -1.90
C PRO A 126 -18.38 21.26 -1.86
N ARG A 127 -17.56 21.64 -2.86
CA ARG A 127 -16.13 21.36 -2.89
C ARG A 127 -15.38 22.64 -2.57
N LYS A 128 -14.55 22.60 -1.54
CA LYS A 128 -13.63 23.68 -1.17
C LYS A 128 -12.20 23.16 -1.29
N VAL A 129 -11.36 23.90 -2.00
CA VAL A 129 -9.93 23.60 -2.15
C VAL A 129 -9.18 24.75 -1.50
N ASP A 130 -8.64 24.50 -0.31
CA ASP A 130 -8.00 25.53 0.53
C ASP A 130 -6.48 25.65 0.30
N ALA A 131 -5.90 24.73 -0.47
CA ALA A 131 -4.49 24.73 -0.82
C ALA A 131 -4.28 24.34 -2.29
N ALA A 132 -3.37 25.02 -2.96
CA ALA A 132 -2.88 24.60 -4.27
C ALA A 132 -1.84 23.48 -4.09
N PRO A 133 -1.70 22.57 -5.07
CA PRO A 133 -0.54 21.68 -5.13
C PRO A 133 0.77 22.48 -5.02
N PRO A 134 1.81 21.94 -4.36
CA PRO A 134 3.11 22.59 -4.34
C PRO A 134 3.66 22.71 -5.77
N ASP A 135 4.47 23.72 -6.01
CA ASP A 135 5.23 23.83 -7.26
C ASP A 135 6.28 22.71 -7.29
N LEU A 136 6.17 21.84 -8.28
CA LEU A 136 7.06 20.70 -8.50
C LEU A 136 7.56 20.78 -9.95
N PRO A 137 8.84 20.44 -10.20
CA PRO A 137 9.35 20.35 -11.56
C PRO A 137 8.63 19.24 -12.33
N ALA A 138 8.79 19.24 -13.66
CA ALA A 138 8.28 18.16 -14.49
C ALA A 138 8.85 16.83 -14.02
N VAL A 139 8.09 15.74 -14.20
CA VAL A 139 8.46 14.40 -13.71
C VAL A 139 9.79 13.94 -14.31
N GLU A 140 10.07 14.36 -15.55
CA GLU A 140 11.29 14.09 -16.31
C GLU A 140 12.52 14.82 -15.75
N ASP A 141 12.30 15.96 -15.09
CA ASP A 141 13.36 16.76 -14.46
C ASP A 141 13.65 16.32 -13.01
N CYS A 142 12.81 15.44 -12.44
CA CYS A 142 13.04 14.85 -11.13
C CYS A 142 14.12 13.75 -11.18
N VAL A 143 14.82 13.57 -10.05
CA VAL A 143 15.86 12.55 -9.90
C VAL A 143 15.22 11.19 -9.65
N ASP A 144 15.34 10.28 -10.62
CA ASP A 144 14.93 8.88 -10.48
C ASP A 144 15.87 8.14 -9.51
N VAL A 145 15.30 7.66 -8.40
CA VAL A 145 16.03 6.86 -7.40
C VAL A 145 15.67 5.37 -7.46
N SER A 146 14.71 4.99 -8.30
CA SER A 146 14.33 3.59 -8.53
C SER A 146 15.41 2.83 -9.32
N THR A 147 16.19 3.53 -10.16
CA THR A 147 17.23 2.93 -11.02
C THR A 147 18.64 2.91 -10.41
N ARG A 148 18.81 3.25 -9.12
CA ARG A 148 20.14 3.32 -8.51
C ARG A 148 20.78 1.93 -8.48
N LYS A 149 22.01 1.81 -9.00
CA LYS A 149 22.75 0.53 -9.11
C LYS A 149 22.75 -0.21 -7.77
N ARG A 150 22.18 -1.41 -7.78
CA ARG A 150 22.24 -2.38 -6.67
C ARG A 150 23.59 -3.09 -6.69
N GLU A 151 24.02 -3.54 -5.51
CA GLU A 151 25.03 -4.58 -5.40
C GLU A 151 24.52 -5.87 -6.10
N PRO A 152 25.36 -6.58 -6.86
CA PRO A 152 24.96 -7.81 -7.53
C PRO A 152 24.43 -8.84 -6.52
N GLY A 153 23.20 -9.35 -6.74
CA GLY A 153 22.59 -10.41 -5.91
C GLY A 153 21.55 -9.96 -4.89
N GLY A 154 21.20 -8.67 -4.84
CA GLY A 154 20.10 -8.20 -3.99
C GLY A 154 18.72 -8.63 -4.51
N GLU A 155 17.96 -9.36 -3.69
CA GLU A 155 16.56 -9.73 -3.93
C GLU A 155 15.73 -8.55 -4.43
N LEU A 156 14.74 -8.80 -5.30
CA LEU A 156 13.75 -7.78 -5.68
C LEU A 156 13.24 -7.12 -4.40
N SER A 157 13.32 -5.79 -4.30
CA SER A 157 12.86 -5.07 -3.10
C SER A 157 11.68 -4.18 -3.44
N PHE A 158 11.02 -3.64 -2.41
CA PHE A 158 9.95 -2.66 -2.57
C PHE A 158 10.28 -1.53 -3.58
N MET A 159 11.55 -1.11 -3.67
CA MET A 159 11.99 -0.06 -4.58
C MET A 159 11.88 -0.43 -6.07
N ASP A 160 11.87 -1.72 -6.41
CA ASP A 160 11.68 -2.18 -7.80
C ASP A 160 10.19 -2.21 -8.20
N ARG A 161 9.28 -1.95 -7.23
CA ARG A 161 7.83 -1.96 -7.43
C ARG A 161 7.24 -0.55 -7.56
N VAL A 162 8.06 0.50 -7.38
CA VAL A 162 7.63 1.90 -7.38
C VAL A 162 8.55 2.76 -8.24
N ASP A 163 7.97 3.68 -9.01
CA ASP A 163 8.70 4.79 -9.65
C ASP A 163 8.78 5.92 -8.63
N LEU A 164 9.92 6.00 -7.94
CA LEU A 164 10.19 7.06 -6.97
C LEU A 164 11.11 8.10 -7.60
N ARG A 165 10.62 9.34 -7.67
CA ARG A 165 11.39 10.48 -8.13
C ARG A 165 11.46 11.57 -7.07
N LEU A 166 12.66 12.11 -6.88
CA LEU A 166 12.92 13.16 -5.90
C LEU A 166 13.03 14.50 -6.59
N HIS A 167 12.56 15.54 -5.91
CA HIS A 167 12.89 16.91 -6.30
C HIS A 167 14.43 17.06 -6.37
N PRO A 168 15.00 17.72 -7.39
CA PRO A 168 16.45 17.83 -7.54
C PRO A 168 17.17 18.41 -6.30
N GLU A 169 16.56 19.40 -5.64
CA GLU A 169 17.09 19.99 -4.41
C GLU A 169 17.10 19.02 -3.21
N ASP A 170 16.22 18.02 -3.20
CA ASP A 170 16.09 17.06 -2.10
C ASP A 170 16.85 15.76 -2.36
N ALA A 171 17.41 15.60 -3.56
CA ALA A 171 18.19 14.42 -3.94
C ALA A 171 19.47 14.24 -3.10
N GLY A 172 19.94 15.30 -2.42
CA GLY A 172 21.02 15.25 -1.42
C GLY A 172 20.71 14.32 -0.23
N PHE A 173 19.43 14.12 0.10
CA PHE A 173 19.00 13.12 1.11
C PHE A 173 19.54 11.72 0.78
N SER A 174 19.58 11.37 -0.51
CA SER A 174 20.09 10.08 -0.99
C SER A 174 21.61 9.92 -0.86
N ARG A 175 22.31 10.95 -0.37
CA ARG A 175 23.75 10.99 -0.06
C ARG A 175 24.03 11.20 1.44
N GLY A 176 23.00 11.31 2.27
CA GLY A 176 23.10 11.49 3.72
C GLY A 176 23.11 12.95 4.19
N ASP A 177 22.88 13.91 3.28
CA ASP A 177 22.80 15.33 3.65
C ASP A 177 21.44 15.64 4.29
N PRO A 178 21.40 16.34 5.44
CA PRO A 178 20.14 16.70 6.09
C PRO A 178 19.37 17.71 5.24
N VAL A 179 18.14 17.35 4.86
CA VAL A 179 17.18 18.27 4.25
C VAL A 179 16.15 18.67 5.30
N ALA A 180 15.82 19.95 5.38
CA ALA A 180 14.85 20.47 6.35
C ALA A 180 13.41 20.01 6.05
N GLN A 181 13.12 19.72 4.78
CA GLN A 181 11.83 19.20 4.31
C GLN A 181 12.05 18.38 3.04
N SER A 182 11.51 17.16 3.00
CA SER A 182 11.61 16.29 1.82
C SER A 182 10.37 16.43 0.95
N ARG A 183 10.53 16.82 -0.32
CA ARG A 183 9.48 16.81 -1.35
C ARG A 183 9.74 15.64 -2.29
N GLN A 184 8.85 14.66 -2.26
CA GLN A 184 8.98 13.43 -3.03
C GLN A 184 7.74 13.21 -3.89
N LEU A 185 7.94 12.77 -5.12
CA LEU A 185 6.90 12.24 -5.97
C LEU A 185 7.09 10.72 -6.03
N ALA A 186 6.20 9.98 -5.38
CA ALA A 186 6.18 8.53 -5.45
C ALA A 186 4.98 8.10 -6.30
N LEU A 187 5.26 7.39 -7.40
CA LEU A 187 4.25 6.79 -8.26
C LEU A 187 4.38 5.28 -8.17
N VAL A 188 3.28 4.60 -7.89
CA VAL A 188 3.21 3.16 -8.21
C VAL A 188 2.93 3.10 -9.72
N PRO A 189 3.77 2.45 -10.53
CA PRO A 189 3.49 2.26 -11.95
C PRO A 189 2.07 1.74 -12.10
N ARG A 190 1.24 2.45 -12.87
CA ARG A 190 -0.07 1.93 -13.22
C ARG A 190 0.12 0.62 -13.98
N ASP A 191 -0.75 -0.34 -13.71
CA ASP A 191 -0.89 -1.55 -14.52
C ASP A 191 -0.81 -1.13 -16.00
N GLN A 192 0.24 -1.55 -16.70
CA GLN A 192 0.33 -1.30 -18.13
C GLN A 192 -0.79 -2.11 -18.76
N GLY A 193 -1.76 -1.41 -19.36
CA GLY A 193 -2.92 -2.01 -20.01
C GLY A 193 -2.55 -2.93 -21.16
#